data_AF-A0A529X680-F1
#
_entry.id   AF-A0A529X680-F1
#
_cell.length_a   1.000
_cell.length_b   1.000
_cell.length_c   1.000
_cell.angle_alpha   90.00
_cell.angle_beta   90.00
_cell.angle_gamma   90.00
#
_symmetry.space_group_name_H-M   'P 1'
#
loop_
_entity.id
_entity.type
_entity.pdbx_description
1 polymer ?
#
loop_
_entity_poly.entity_id
_entity_poly.type
_entity_poly.pdbx_seq_one_letter_code
_entity_poly.pdbx_strand_id
1 'polypeptide(L)'
;GQRCTASSRLIVTDGIHDRFVDAVKERLDKLVIGDALDAKTQIGPVVDQTQLKQDEDYIAIGRQEGAELAFGGDRLERGTP
;
A
#
# COMPACT_ATOMS: atom_id res chain seq x y z
N GLY A 1 2.82 -3.71 5.17
CA GLY A 1 1.83 -4.45 5.98
C GLY A 1 2.38 -5.64 6.76
N GLN A 2 3.61 -6.11 6.49
CA GLN A 2 4.19 -7.33 7.10
C GLN A 2 4.60 -7.12 8.57
N ARG A 3 3.62 -6.84 9.42
CA ARG A 3 3.74 -6.69 10.87
C ARG A 3 2.44 -7.24 11.46
N CYS A 4 2.52 -8.08 12.49
CA CYS A 4 1.33 -8.68 13.12
C CYS A 4 0.32 -7.66 13.67
N THR A 5 0.76 -6.45 13.96
CA THR A 5 -0.07 -5.34 14.45
C THR A 5 -0.31 -4.26 13.40
N ALA A 6 -0.16 -4.57 12.12
CA ALA A 6 -0.46 -3.63 11.05
C ALA A 6 -1.94 -3.21 11.09
N SER A 7 -2.20 -1.90 11.00
CA SER A 7 -3.55 -1.35 10.91
C SER A 7 -4.11 -1.54 9.50
N SER A 8 -4.53 -2.77 9.17
CA SER A 8 -5.06 -3.13 7.84
C SER A 8 -6.48 -2.62 7.59
N ARG A 9 -7.21 -2.24 8.64
CA ARG A 9 -8.56 -1.68 8.54
C ARG A 9 -8.66 -0.42 9.40
N LEU A 10 -9.10 0.67 8.77
CA LEU A 10 -9.38 1.94 9.43
C LEU A 10 -10.90 2.16 9.42
N ILE A 11 -11.47 2.49 10.59
CA ILE A 11 -12.88 2.87 10.71
C ILE A 11 -12.88 4.35 11.06
N VAL A 12 -13.46 5.16 10.17
CA VAL A 12 -13.42 6.61 10.23
C VAL A 12 -14.84 7.13 10.37
N THR A 13 -15.04 8.15 11.20
CA THR A 13 -16.35 8.77 11.36
C THR A 13 -16.74 9.53 10.11
N ASP A 14 -18.04 9.45 9.76
CA ASP A 14 -18.61 10.00 8.53
C ASP A 14 -18.19 11.45 8.27
N GLY A 15 -18.28 12.32 9.28
CA GLY A 15 -17.97 13.75 9.15
C GLY A 15 -16.52 14.11 8.82
N ILE A 16 -15.59 13.14 8.81
CA ILE A 16 -14.20 13.38 8.37
C ILE A 16 -13.71 12.37 7.34
N HIS A 17 -14.56 11.45 6.85
CA HIS A 17 -14.15 10.32 6.01
C HIS A 17 -13.35 10.77 4.79
N ASP A 18 -13.94 11.65 3.96
CA ASP A 18 -13.32 12.05 2.69
C ASP A 18 -12.02 12.82 2.91
N ARG A 19 -12.03 13.77 3.86
CA ARG A 19 -10.81 14.51 4.25
C ARG A 19 -9.72 13.58 4.75
N PHE A 20 -10.07 12.54 5.49
CA PHE A 20 -9.12 11.56 5.97
C PHE A 20 -8.54 10.74 4.82
N VAL A 21 -9.37 10.25 3.90
CA VAL A 21 -8.93 9.50 2.71
C VAL A 21 -7.98 10.36 1.87
N ASP A 22 -8.30 11.62 1.63
CA ASP A 22 -7.45 12.56 0.89
C ASP A 22 -6.10 12.78 1.57
N ALA A 23 -6.09 13.02 2.88
CA ALA A 23 -4.85 13.19 3.63
C ALA A 23 -3.97 11.92 3.62
N VAL A 24 -4.59 10.73 3.65
CA VAL A 24 -3.87 9.46 3.52
C VAL A 24 -3.25 9.33 2.13
N LYS A 25 -4.01 9.59 1.05
CA LYS A 25 -3.49 9.57 -0.32
C LYS A 25 -2.29 10.50 -0.48
N GLU A 26 -2.39 11.74 -0.02
CA GLU A 26 -1.30 12.72 -0.08
C GLU A 26 -0.05 12.24 0.66
N ARG A 27 -0.23 11.59 1.82
CA ARG A 27 0.90 11.07 2.59
C ARG A 27 1.56 9.87 1.93
N LEU A 28 0.78 9.00 1.30
CA LEU A 28 1.24 7.82 0.57
C LEU A 28 2.01 8.20 -0.69
N ASP A 29 1.54 9.21 -1.43
CA ASP A 29 2.19 9.72 -2.66
C ASP A 29 3.63 10.20 -2.43
N LYS A 30 3.90 10.71 -1.23
CA LYS A 30 5.22 11.23 -0.85
C LYS A 30 6.20 10.15 -0.34
N LEU A 31 5.80 8.88 -0.31
CA LEU A 31 6.66 7.80 0.19
C LEU A 31 7.72 7.41 -0.84
N VAL A 32 8.96 7.30 -0.39
CA VAL A 32 10.08 6.81 -1.21
C VAL A 32 10.12 5.28 -1.15
N ILE A 33 9.72 4.63 -2.24
CA ILE A 33 9.74 3.18 -2.42
C ILE A 33 10.97 2.79 -3.24
N GLY A 34 11.84 1.92 -2.71
CA GLY A 34 13.12 1.62 -3.31
C GLY A 34 13.86 0.42 -2.71
N ASP A 35 15.16 0.34 -3.00
CA ASP A 35 16.05 -0.69 -2.44
C ASP A 35 16.12 -0.58 -0.91
N ALA A 36 16.03 -1.71 -0.22
CA ALA A 36 16.13 -1.79 1.23
C ALA A 36 17.47 -1.30 1.80
N LEU A 37 18.54 -1.28 0.99
CA LEU A 37 19.86 -0.78 1.39
C LEU A 37 20.09 0.72 1.12
N ASP A 38 19.20 1.38 0.36
CA ASP A 38 19.28 2.83 0.16
C ASP A 38 18.75 3.57 1.39
N ALA A 39 19.58 4.44 1.97
CA ALA A 39 19.23 5.26 3.14
C ALA A 39 18.05 6.22 2.91
N LYS A 40 17.67 6.50 1.66
CA LYS A 40 16.50 7.33 1.31
C LYS A 40 15.20 6.52 1.24
N THR A 41 15.28 5.19 1.18
CA THR A 41 14.10 4.32 1.07
C THR A 41 13.31 4.35 2.37
N GLN A 42 12.00 4.58 2.25
CA GLN A 42 11.05 4.51 3.37
C GLN A 42 10.27 3.19 3.37
N ILE A 43 10.07 2.59 2.20
CA ILE A 43 9.43 1.28 2.04
C ILE A 43 10.25 0.43 1.07
N GLY A 44 10.77 -0.69 1.58
CA GLY A 44 11.47 -1.70 0.80
C GLY A 44 10.51 -2.73 0.16
N PRO A 45 11.05 -3.76 -0.51
CA PRO A 45 10.24 -4.81 -1.12
C PRO A 45 9.52 -5.68 -0.07
N VAL A 46 8.52 -6.42 -0.53
CA VAL A 46 7.93 -7.54 0.24
C VAL A 46 8.92 -8.71 0.31
N VAL A 47 8.67 -9.67 1.21
CA VAL A 47 9.66 -10.72 1.54
C VAL A 47 10.02 -11.62 0.36
N ASP A 48 9.05 -11.99 -0.48
CA ASP A 48 9.25 -12.89 -1.61
C ASP A 48 8.14 -12.75 -2.67
N GLN A 49 8.25 -13.53 -3.74
CA GLN A 49 7.28 -13.57 -4.85
C GLN A 49 5.91 -14.12 -4.45
N THR A 50 5.84 -15.01 -3.46
CA THR A 50 4.57 -15.57 -2.98
C THR A 50 3.75 -14.49 -2.28
N GLN A 51 4.39 -13.70 -1.42
CA GLN A 51 3.76 -12.56 -0.77
C GLN A 51 3.36 -11.49 -1.79
N LEU A 52 4.22 -11.18 -2.76
CA LEU A 52 3.89 -10.21 -3.81
C LEU A 52 2.63 -10.63 -4.59
N LYS A 53 2.57 -11.90 -5.01
CA LYS A 53 1.40 -12.44 -5.69
C LYS A 53 0.15 -12.36 -4.80
N GLN A 54 0.26 -12.68 -3.51
CA GLN A 54 -0.85 -12.59 -2.59
C GLN A 54 -1.39 -11.16 -2.48
N ASP A 55 -0.50 -10.17 -2.39
CA ASP A 55 -0.88 -8.76 -2.33
C ASP A 55 -1.61 -8.34 -3.63
N GLU A 56 -1.11 -8.74 -4.80
CA GLU A 56 -1.73 -8.49 -6.12
C GLU A 56 -3.12 -9.16 -6.23
N ASP A 57 -3.25 -10.41 -5.77
CA ASP A 57 -4.51 -11.15 -5.78
C ASP A 57 -5.58 -10.44 -4.93
N TYR A 58 -5.22 -9.93 -3.74
CA TYR A 58 -6.17 -9.19 -2.88
C TYR A 58 -6.59 -7.85 -3.47
N ILE A 59 -5.70 -7.15 -4.19
CA ILE A 59 -6.06 -5.93 -4.93
C ILE A 59 -7.08 -6.28 -6.01
N ALA A 60 -6.87 -7.38 -6.73
CA ALA A 60 -7.80 -7.85 -7.76
C ALA A 60 -9.17 -8.23 -7.17
N ILE A 61 -9.19 -8.96 -6.05
CA ILE A 61 -10.43 -9.31 -5.33
C ILE A 61 -11.19 -8.04 -4.94
N GLY A 62 -10.53 -7.06 -4.32
CA GLY A 62 -11.17 -5.82 -3.91
C GLY A 62 -11.85 -5.09 -5.07
N ARG A 63 -11.17 -4.98 -6.21
CA ARG A 63 -11.75 -4.39 -7.44
C ARG A 63 -12.93 -5.21 -7.97
N GLN A 64 -12.82 -6.54 -8.00
CA GLN A 64 -13.89 -7.44 -8.46
C GLN A 64 -15.14 -7.38 -7.58
N GLU A 65 -14.97 -7.18 -6.28
CA GLU A 65 -16.06 -7.03 -5.30
C GLU A 65 -16.65 -5.61 -5.26
N GLY A 66 -16.14 -4.68 -6.08
CA GLY A 66 -16.67 -3.33 -6.22
C GLY A 66 -16.07 -2.29 -5.29
N ALA A 67 -14.93 -2.57 -4.65
CA ALA A 67 -14.19 -1.56 -3.90
C ALA A 67 -13.54 -0.53 -4.85
N GLU A 68 -13.49 0.72 -4.40
CA GLU A 68 -12.73 1.77 -5.07
C GLU A 68 -11.25 1.67 -4.69
N LEU A 69 -10.38 1.51 -5.70
CA LEU A 69 -8.94 1.63 -5.46
C LEU A 69 -8.53 3.12 -5.46
N ALA A 70 -8.44 3.69 -4.26
CA ALA A 70 -8.17 5.11 -4.07
C ALA A 70 -6.69 5.52 -4.32
N PHE A 71 -5.73 4.60 -4.21
CA PHE A 71 -4.29 4.88 -4.40
C PHE A 71 -3.48 3.60 -4.67
N GLY A 72 -2.44 3.72 -5.52
CA GLY A 72 -1.47 2.66 -5.77
C GLY A 72 -2.06 1.43 -6.45
N GLY A 73 -1.67 0.24 -5.96
CA GLY A 73 -2.17 -1.06 -6.41
C GLY A 73 -1.58 -1.61 -7.71
N ASP A 74 -0.60 -0.92 -8.28
CA ASP A 74 0.20 -1.42 -9.40
C ASP A 74 1.56 -1.92 -8.89
N ARG A 75 2.07 -2.97 -9.55
CA ARG A 75 3.41 -3.49 -9.28
C ARG A 75 4.46 -2.48 -9.71
N LEU A 76 5.39 -2.19 -8.81
CA LEU A 76 6.53 -1.32 -9.08
C LEU A 76 7.76 -2.14 -9.46
N GLU A 77 8.31 -1.87 -10.63
CA GLU A 77 9.63 -2.36 -11.01
C GLU A 77 10.70 -1.38 -10.50
N ARG A 78 11.60 -1.85 -9.64
CA ARG A 78 12.69 -1.09 -9.02
C ARG A 78 13.96 -1.93 -9.04
N GLY A 79 15.11 -1.26 -9.00
CA GLY A 79 16.38 -1.94 -8.85
C GLY A 79 16.38 -2.80 -7.58
N THR A 80 16.62 -4.09 -7.74
CA THR A 80 17.00 -4.98 -6.65
C THR A 80 18.53 -5.13 -6.66
N PRO A 81 19.19 -5.18 -5.49
CA PRO A 81 20.60 -5.51 -5.42
C PRO A 81 20.91 -6.88 -6.05
#